data_AF-A0A4R3ULJ1-F1
#
_entry.id   AF-A0A4R3ULJ1-F1
#
_cell.length_a   1.000
_cell.length_b   1.000
_cell.length_c   1.000
_cell.angle_alpha   90.00
_cell.angle_beta   90.00
_cell.angle_gamma   90.00
#
_symmetry.space_group_name_H-M   'P 1'
#
loop_
_entity.id
_entity.type
_entity.pdbx_description
1 polymer ?
#
loop_
_entity_poly.entity_id
_entity_poly.type
_entity_poly.pdbx_seq_one_letter_code
_entity_poly.pdbx_strand_id
1 'polypeptide(L)' 'MFNAKETITSTAWVLWFATCIAGLIGWILNIVKIFQIPMSLGDWGAFEIARVIGVFLAPLGAVLGWL' A
#
# COMPACT_ATOMS: atom_id res chain seq x y z
N MET A 1 31.45 22.76 -2.07
CA MET A 1 30.89 22.55 -0.72
C MET A 1 29.42 22.20 -0.91
N PHE A 2 28.96 21.03 -0.44
CA PHE A 2 27.55 20.66 -0.56
C PHE A 2 26.70 21.51 0.39
N ASN A 3 25.60 22.08 -0.10
CA ASN A 3 24.63 22.79 0.72
C ASN A 3 23.74 21.74 1.42
N ALA A 4 24.02 21.48 2.71
CA ALA A 4 23.33 20.44 3.48
C ALA A 4 21.81 20.56 3.46
N LYS A 5 21.27 21.80 3.43
CA LYS A 5 19.82 22.04 3.37
C LYS A 5 19.22 21.53 2.06
N GLU A 6 19.88 21.79 0.93
CA GLU A 6 19.42 21.36 -0.40
C GLU A 6 19.44 19.84 -0.53
N THR A 7 20.49 19.18 -0.03
CA THR A 7 20.60 17.72 -0.02
C THR A 7 19.50 17.07 0.81
N ILE A 8 19.21 17.58 2.01
CA ILE A 8 18.14 17.03 2.86
C ILE A 8 16.78 17.18 2.19
N THR A 9 16.50 18.34 1.58
CA THR A 9 15.23 18.56 0.88
C THR A 9 15.07 17.64 -0.33
N SER A 10 16.10 17.43 -1.13
CA SER A 10 16.01 16.55 -2.31
C SER A 10 15.82 15.09 -1.91
N THR A 11 16.52 14.61 -0.87
CA THR A 11 16.30 13.27 -0.32
C THR A 11 14.88 13.09 0.19
N ALA A 12 14.32 14.09 0.90
CA ALA A 12 12.95 14.02 1.39
C ALA A 12 11.92 13.89 0.25
N TRP A 13 12.10 14.63 -0.85
CA TRP A 13 11.23 14.52 -2.03
C TRP A 13 11.31 13.16 -2.71
N VAL A 14 12.52 12.59 -2.82
CA VAL A 14 12.71 11.26 -3.40
C VAL A 14 12.02 10.20 -2.55
N LEU A 15 12.19 10.25 -1.23
CA LEU A 15 11.54 9.31 -0.30
C LEU A 15 10.02 9.44 -0.36
N TRP A 16 9.50 10.67 -0.36
CA TRP A 16 8.07 10.93 -0.48
C TRP A 16 7.50 10.31 -1.77
N PHE A 17 8.14 10.57 -2.91
CA PHE A 17 7.72 10.02 -4.19
C PHE A 17 7.75 8.49 -4.19
N ALA A 18 8.83 7.89 -3.68
CA ALA A 18 8.96 6.44 -3.56
C ALA A 18 7.85 5.83 -2.67
N THR A 19 7.51 6.47 -1.55
CA THR A 19 6.42 6.01 -0.67
C THR A 19 5.06 6.09 -1.37
N CYS A 20 4.78 7.15 -2.15
CA CYS A 20 3.54 7.23 -2.93
C CYS A 20 3.43 6.09 -3.95
N ILE A 21 4.52 5.77 -4.66
CA ILE A 21 4.54 4.67 -5.63
C ILE A 21 4.36 3.32 -4.93
N ALA A 22 5.09 3.07 -3.84
CA ALA A 22 4.95 1.83 -3.06
C ALA A 22 3.54 1.69 -2.47
N GLY A 23 2.91 2.79 -2.07
CA GLY A 23 1.53 2.82 -1.60
C GLY A 23 0.54 2.44 -2.71
N LEU A 24 0.69 3.02 -3.90
CA LEU A 24 -0.15 2.69 -5.05
C LEU A 24 0.00 1.22 -5.47
N ILE A 25 1.24 0.72 -5.56
CA ILE A 25 1.51 -0.68 -5.88
C ILE A 25 0.88 -1.59 -4.83
N GLY A 26 1.08 -1.31 -3.54
CA GLY A 26 0.48 -2.06 -2.46
C GLY A 26 -1.05 -2.10 -2.57
N TRP A 27 -1.69 -0.97 -2.86
CA TRP A 27 -3.13 -0.91 -2.95
C TRP A 27 -3.67 -1.75 -4.12
N ILE A 28 -3.01 -1.72 -5.27
CA ILE A 28 -3.34 -2.59 -6.41
C ILE A 28 -3.15 -4.08 -6.05
N LEU A 29 -2.03 -4.43 -5.38
CA LEU A 29 -1.79 -5.80 -4.92
C LEU A 29 -2.86 -6.30 -3.96
N ASN A 30 -3.39 -5.44 -3.08
CA ASN A 30 -4.50 -5.80 -2.20
C ASN A 30 -5.75 -6.17 -3.00
N ILE A 31 -6.08 -5.41 -4.04
CA ILE A 31 -7.21 -5.72 -4.93
C ILE A 31 -6.99 -7.06 -5.63
N VAL A 32 -5.79 -7.28 -6.20
CA VAL A 32 -5.45 -8.55 -6.86
C VAL A 32 -5.59 -9.73 -5.89
N LYS A 33 -5.10 -9.58 -4.66
CA LYS A 33 -5.18 -10.62 -3.62
C LYS A 33 -6.63 -10.99 -3.31
N ILE A 34 -7.57 -10.03 -3.27
CA ILE A 34 -9.01 -10.32 -3.07
C ILE A 34 -9.53 -11.29 -4.13
N PHE A 35 -9.15 -11.10 -5.40
CA PHE A 35 -9.60 -11.98 -6.50
C PHE A 35 -8.88 -13.34 -6.56
N GLN A 36 -7.79 -13.50 -5.82
CA GLN A 36 -7.00 -14.74 -5.75
C GLN A 36 -7.29 -15.57 -4.50
N ILE A 37 -8.22 -15.13 -3.64
CA ILE A 37 -8.65 -15.89 -2.47
C ILE A 37 -9.32 -17.19 -2.94
N PRO A 38 -8.77 -18.38 -2.63
CA PRO A 38 -9.27 -19.66 -3.14
C PRO A 38 -10.47 -20.22 -2.35
N MET A 39 -11.00 -19.44 -1.40
CA MET A 39 -12.07 -19.83 -0.47
C MET A 39 -13.34 -19.04 -0.73
N SER A 40 -14.48 -19.64 -0.39
CA SER A 40 -15.79 -19.03 -0.56
C SER A 40 -15.97 -17.83 0.36
N LEU A 41 -16.80 -16.86 -0.03
CA LEU A 41 -17.12 -15.69 0.79
C LEU A 41 -17.65 -16.04 2.19
N GLY A 42 -18.28 -17.21 2.35
CA GLY A 42 -18.81 -17.67 3.63
C GLY A 42 -17.73 -18.08 4.64
N ASP A 43 -16.52 -18.37 4.17
CA ASP A 43 -15.40 -18.81 5.00
C ASP A 43 -14.46 -17.66 5.36
N TRP A 44 -14.69 -16.45 4.83
CA TRP A 44 -13.80 -15.31 4.98
C TRP A 44 -13.63 -14.90 6.45
N GLY A 45 -12.37 -14.72 6.85
CA GLY A 45 -12.01 -14.23 8.16
C GLY A 45 -11.91 -12.71 8.20
N ALA A 46 -11.49 -12.20 9.35
CA ALA A 46 -11.29 -10.77 9.57
C ALA A 46 -10.26 -10.15 8.61
N PHE A 47 -9.30 -10.94 8.13
CA PHE A 47 -8.24 -10.46 7.25
C PHE A 47 -8.75 -10.20 5.84
N GLU A 48 -9.52 -11.11 5.26
CA GLU A 48 -10.13 -10.96 3.94
C GLU A 48 -11.12 -9.79 3.93
N ILE A 49 -11.91 -9.65 5.02
CA ILE A 49 -12.80 -8.49 5.21
C ILE A 49 -12.00 -7.19 5.28
N ALA A 50 -10.88 -7.16 6.01
CA ALA A 50 -10.01 -5.99 6.08
C ALA A 50 -9.45 -5.60 4.70
N ARG A 51 -9.16 -6.58 3.82
CA ARG A 51 -8.74 -6.29 2.44
C ARG A 51 -9.82 -5.55 1.66
N VAL A 52 -11.09 -5.95 1.78
CA VAL A 52 -12.22 -5.27 1.13
C VAL A 52 -12.36 -3.83 1.63
N ILE A 53 -12.29 -3.63 2.94
CA ILE A 53 -12.30 -2.27 3.52
C ILE A 53 -11.11 -1.46 3.00
N GLY A 54 -9.94 -2.09 2.87
CA GLY A 54 -8.73 -1.49 2.31
C GLY A 54 -8.85 -1.01 0.87
N VAL A 55 -9.84 -1.47 0.10
CA VAL A 55 -10.14 -0.91 -1.23
C VAL A 55 -10.61 0.54 -1.13
N PHE A 56 -11.48 0.85 -0.15
CA PHE A 56 -12.01 2.19 0.09
C PHE A 56 -11.07 3.05 0.94
N LEU A 57 -10.31 2.43 1.84
CA LEU A 57 -9.29 3.07 2.65
C LEU A 57 -7.92 2.81 2.04
N ALA A 58 -7.55 3.60 1.02
CA ALA A 58 -6.34 3.39 0.23
C ALA A 58 -5.05 3.19 1.07
N PRO A 59 -4.80 3.94 2.18
CA PRO A 59 -3.63 3.68 3.02
C PRO A 59 -3.65 2.31 3.69
N LEU A 60 -4.82 1.83 4.12
CA LEU A 60 -4.98 0.50 4.71
C LEU A 60 -4.76 -0.57 3.62
N GLY A 61 -5.41 -0.43 2.46
CA GLY A 61 -5.23 -1.36 1.34
C GLY A 61 -3.78 -1.41 0.86
N ALA A 62 -3.08 -0.28 0.85
CA ALA A 62 -1.65 -0.23 0.54
C ALA A 62 -0.83 -1.15 1.45
N VAL A 63 -1.01 -1.06 2.77
CA VAL A 63 -0.33 -1.92 3.74
C VAL A 63 -0.73 -3.37 3.57
N LEU A 64 -2.04 -3.65 3.49
CA LEU A 64 -2.56 -5.01 3.37
C LEU A 64 -2.12 -5.70 2.06
N GLY A 65 -1.86 -4.97 0.99
CA GLY A 65 -1.38 -5.57 -0.26
C GLY A 65 0.04 -6.10 -0.18
N TRP A 66 0.88 -5.56 0.71
CA TRP A 66 2.22 -6.06 0.97
C TRP A 66 2.26 -7.27 1.91
N LEU A 67 1.21 -7.46 2.71
CA LEU A 67 0.98 -8.65 3.56
C LEU A 67 0.32 -9.74 2.73
#